data_AF-A0A077EMB5-F1
#
_entry.id   AF-A0A077EMB5-F1
#
_cell.length_a   1.000
_cell.length_b   1.000
_cell.length_c   1.000
_cell.angle_alpha   90.00
_cell.angle_beta   90.00
_cell.angle_gamma   90.00
#
_symmetry.space_group_name_H-M   'P 1'
#
loop_
_entity.id
_entity.type
_entity.pdbx_description
1 polymer ?
#
loop_
_entity_poly.entity_id
_entity_poly.type
_entity_poly.pdbx_seq_one_letter_code
_entity_poly.pdbx_strand_id
1 'polypeptide(L)'
;MIEIIRYSHQTGHSEPRRVVKYTLFWCKEGSAEILIDENIFILETSQLVTITSGQFHQLISVEGDLIALEFTLDFFSKNDSDIELIFHNGLFAILE
;
A
#
# COMPACT_ATOMS: atom_id res chain seq x y z
N MET A 1 -13.21 -7.51 2.14
CA MET A 1 -13.12 -7.18 0.69
C MET A 1 -11.67 -7.18 0.25
N ILE A 2 -11.36 -7.62 -0.98
CA ILE A 2 -10.01 -7.62 -1.57
C ILE A 2 -10.10 -7.11 -3.01
N GLU A 3 -9.16 -6.27 -3.42
CA GLU A 3 -9.09 -5.69 -4.76
C GLU A 3 -7.64 -5.66 -5.26
N ILE A 4 -7.44 -5.87 -6.56
CA ILE A 4 -6.15 -5.72 -7.23
C ILE A 4 -6.29 -4.60 -8.25
N ILE A 5 -5.48 -3.57 -8.09
CA ILE A 5 -5.46 -2.40 -8.97
C ILE A 5 -4.11 -2.38 -9.69
N ARG A 6 -4.13 -2.05 -10.99
CA ARG A 6 -2.93 -1.94 -11.82
C ARG A 6 -2.77 -0.50 -12.26
N TYR A 7 -1.55 0.01 -12.12
CA TYR A 7 -1.16 1.33 -12.56
C TYR A 7 -0.05 1.18 -13.59
N SER A 8 -0.21 1.83 -14.75
CA SER A 8 0.78 1.80 -15.82
C SER A 8 0.94 3.20 -16.41
N HIS A 9 2.17 3.74 -16.34
CA HIS A 9 2.56 5.02 -16.94
C HIS A 9 1.52 6.14 -16.72
N GLN A 10 1.24 6.46 -15.46
CA GLN A 10 0.25 7.47 -15.13
C GLN A 10 0.71 8.38 -14.00
N THR A 11 0.35 9.66 -14.13
CA THR A 11 0.29 10.58 -12.99
C THR A 11 -0.72 10.02 -12.00
N GLY A 12 -0.33 9.94 -10.73
CA GLY A 12 -1.14 9.31 -9.70
C GLY A 12 -2.37 10.14 -9.31
N HIS A 13 -2.95 9.86 -8.14
CA HIS A 13 -4.18 10.53 -7.72
C HIS A 13 -3.91 11.99 -7.36
N SER A 14 -4.80 12.91 -7.76
CA SER A 14 -4.62 14.35 -7.57
C SER A 14 -4.65 14.79 -6.11
N GLU A 15 -5.33 14.02 -5.25
CA GLU A 15 -5.44 14.32 -3.83
C GLU A 15 -5.12 13.08 -3.00
N PRO A 16 -4.36 13.24 -1.92
CA PRO A 16 -4.12 12.17 -0.97
C PRO A 16 -5.40 11.75 -0.25
N ARG A 17 -5.52 10.46 0.08
CA ARG A 17 -6.74 9.87 0.65
C ARG A 17 -6.43 9.09 1.91
N ARG A 18 -7.35 9.18 2.87
CA ARG A 18 -7.38 8.25 4.01
C ARG A 18 -8.29 7.08 3.65
N VAL A 19 -7.70 5.91 3.43
CA VAL A 19 -8.43 4.70 3.09
C VAL A 19 -8.45 3.78 4.31
N VAL A 20 -9.63 3.29 4.70
CA VAL A 20 -9.80 2.28 5.76
C VAL A 20 -9.59 0.89 5.15
N LYS A 21 -8.42 0.68 4.56
CA LYS A 21 -7.94 -0.58 3.98
C LYS A 21 -6.44 -0.67 4.18
N TYR A 22 -5.93 -1.89 4.23
CA TYR A 22 -4.50 -2.17 4.08
C TYR A 22 -4.16 -2.15 2.59
N THR A 23 -3.05 -1.53 2.25
CA THR A 23 -2.58 -1.43 0.87
C THR A 23 -1.15 -1.95 0.77
N LEU A 24 -0.88 -2.82 -0.19
CA LEU A 24 0.46 -3.21 -0.59
C LEU A 24 0.69 -2.73 -2.01
N PHE A 25 1.68 -1.86 -2.19
CA PHE A 25 2.17 -1.45 -3.51
C PHE A 25 3.40 -2.27 -3.86
N TRP A 26 3.41 -2.87 -5.04
CA TRP A 26 4.56 -3.60 -5.58
C TRP A 26 4.92 -3.04 -6.95
N CYS A 27 6.14 -2.50 -7.06
CA CYS A 27 6.67 -2.01 -8.32
C CYS A 27 7.21 -3.20 -9.11
N LYS A 28 6.48 -3.60 -10.16
CA LYS A 28 6.85 -4.73 -11.00
C LYS A 28 7.99 -4.35 -11.94
N GLU A 29 7.95 -3.13 -12.49
CA GLU A 29 8.91 -2.60 -13.45
C GLU A 29 8.93 -1.08 -13.40
N GLY A 30 10.11 -0.47 -13.58
CA GLY A 30 10.31 0.96 -13.53
C GLY A 30 10.37 1.48 -12.08
N SER A 31 9.68 2.59 -11.81
CA SER A 31 9.60 3.22 -10.50
C SER A 31 8.23 3.83 -10.18
N ALA A 32 7.96 4.03 -8.90
CA ALA A 32 6.77 4.73 -8.42
C ALA A 32 7.10 5.64 -7.25
N GLU A 33 6.50 6.83 -7.24
CA GLU A 33 6.63 7.79 -6.16
C GLU A 33 5.34 7.81 -5.33
N ILE A 34 5.48 7.56 -4.04
CA ILE A 34 4.35 7.41 -3.11
C ILE A 34 4.59 8.32 -1.90
N LEU A 35 3.66 9.24 -1.65
CA LEU A 35 3.58 9.96 -0.39
C LEU A 35 2.90 9.04 0.63
N ILE A 36 3.55 8.82 1.77
CA ILE A 36 2.95 8.15 2.92
C ILE A 36 3.17 9.06 4.13
N ASP A 37 2.06 9.51 4.72
CA ASP A 37 2.00 10.57 5.71
C ASP A 37 2.74 11.83 5.21
N GLU A 38 3.90 12.17 5.77
CA GLU A 38 4.70 13.34 5.38
C GLU A 38 5.96 13.00 4.57
N ASN A 39 6.16 11.71 4.24
CA ASN A 39 7.39 11.23 3.62
C ASN A 39 7.13 10.72 2.20
N ILE A 40 8.03 11.10 1.29
CA ILE A 40 8.04 10.59 -0.08
C ILE A 40 8.92 9.34 -0.14
N PHE A 41 8.35 8.25 -0.61
CA PHE A 41 9.04 7.00 -0.89
C PHE A 41 9.11 6.78 -2.39
N ILE A 42 10.30 6.42 -2.86
CA ILE A 42 10.53 6.02 -4.25
C ILE A 42 10.69 4.50 -4.23
N LEU A 43 9.74 3.79 -4.85
CA LEU A 43 9.84 2.37 -5.08
C LEU A 43 10.50 2.14 -6.43
N GLU A 44 11.56 1.36 -6.43
CA GLU A 44 12.21 0.84 -7.63
C GLU A 44 11.67 -0.55 -7.98
N THR A 45 12.05 -1.03 -9.16
CA THR A 45 11.69 -2.36 -9.65
C THR A 45 11.93 -3.46 -8.61
N SER A 46 10.93 -4.32 -8.43
CA SER A 46 10.87 -5.42 -7.45
C SER A 46 10.82 -4.99 -5.98
N GLN A 47 10.71 -3.71 -5.68
CA GLN A 47 10.45 -3.22 -4.33
C GLN A 47 8.95 -3.17 -4.04
N LEU A 48 8.61 -3.25 -2.76
CA LEU A 48 7.25 -3.11 -2.27
C LEU A 48 7.22 -2.20 -1.05
N VAL A 49 6.06 -1.57 -0.83
CA VAL A 49 5.74 -0.87 0.40
C VAL A 49 4.36 -1.28 0.87
N THR A 50 4.20 -1.38 2.17
CA THR A 50 2.93 -1.67 2.82
C THR A 50 2.46 -0.44 3.58
N ILE A 51 1.14 -0.23 3.55
CA ILE A 51 0.49 0.91 4.16
C ILE A 51 -0.58 0.37 5.09
N THR A 52 -0.44 0.69 6.38
CA THR A 52 -1.40 0.30 7.39
C THR A 52 -2.70 1.09 7.19
N SER A 53 -3.83 0.41 7.42
CA SER A 53 -5.14 1.04 7.43
C SER A 53 -5.17 2.30 8.29
N GLY A 54 -5.62 3.40 7.70
CA GLY A 54 -5.74 4.69 8.36
C GLY A 54 -4.55 5.62 8.20
N GLN A 55 -3.39 5.15 7.68
CA GLN A 55 -2.31 6.02 7.22
C GLN A 55 -2.75 6.81 6.00
N PHE A 56 -2.26 8.04 5.92
CA PHE A 56 -2.50 8.88 4.77
C PHE A 56 -1.55 8.49 3.66
N HIS A 57 -2.05 8.33 2.44
CA HIS A 57 -1.15 8.06 1.31
C HIS A 57 -1.68 8.61 0.00
N GLN A 58 -0.75 8.81 -0.92
CA GLN A 58 -1.01 9.22 -2.29
C GLN A 58 0.02 8.58 -3.20
N LEU A 59 -0.46 7.90 -4.23
CA LEU A 59 0.37 7.60 -5.38
C LEU A 59 0.58 8.91 -6.15
N ILE A 60 1.82 9.39 -6.23
CA ILE A 60 2.18 10.64 -6.92
C ILE A 60 2.40 10.36 -8.40
N SER A 61 3.22 9.35 -8.72
CA SER A 61 3.56 8.99 -10.10
C SER A 61 3.92 7.52 -10.24
N VAL A 62 3.73 6.98 -11.45
CA VAL A 62 4.18 5.65 -11.85
C VAL A 62 4.83 5.74 -13.22
N GLU A 63 6.12 5.46 -13.28
CA GLU A 63 6.89 5.28 -14.50
C GLU A 63 7.18 3.79 -14.66
N GLY A 64 6.39 3.07 -15.46
CA GLY A 64 6.44 1.60 -15.56
C GLY A 64 5.13 0.94 -15.10
N ASP A 65 5.25 -0.17 -14.34
CA ASP A 65 4.13 -1.00 -13.88
C ASP A 65 4.13 -1.12 -12.34
N LEU A 66 3.04 -0.69 -11.72
CA LEU A 66 2.79 -0.82 -10.28
C LEU A 66 1.49 -1.59 -10.04
N ILE A 67 1.53 -2.52 -9.09
CA ILE A 67 0.36 -3.29 -8.65
C ILE A 67 0.03 -2.90 -7.22
N ALA A 68 -1.22 -2.53 -6.96
CA ALA A 68 -1.74 -2.36 -5.62
C ALA A 68 -2.65 -3.54 -5.26
N LEU A 69 -2.39 -4.14 -4.10
CA LEU A 69 -3.27 -5.09 -3.44
C LEU A 69 -3.91 -4.39 -2.25
N GLU A 70 -5.22 -4.16 -2.33
CA GLU A 70 -5.99 -3.54 -1.26
C GLU A 70 -6.89 -4.57 -0.59
N PHE A 71 -6.94 -4.58 0.74
CA PHE A 71 -7.86 -5.45 1.48
C PHE A 71 -8.26 -4.86 2.82
N THR A 72 -9.41 -5.29 3.31
CA THR A 72 -9.93 -4.92 4.63
C THR A 72 -9.46 -5.91 5.71
N LEU A 73 -9.43 -5.49 6.98
CA LEU A 73 -8.95 -6.36 8.08
C LEU A 73 -9.73 -7.69 8.16
N ASP A 74 -11.05 -7.65 8.02
CA ASP A 74 -11.96 -8.80 8.04
C ASP A 74 -11.74 -9.78 6.87
N PHE A 75 -11.08 -9.34 5.79
CA PHE A 75 -10.68 -10.23 4.71
C PHE A 75 -9.54 -11.13 5.16
N PHE A 76 -8.50 -10.55 5.77
CA PHE A 76 -7.26 -11.24 6.10
C PHE A 76 -7.31 -11.92 7.46
N SER A 77 -7.83 -11.23 8.48
CA SER A 77 -7.92 -11.74 9.84
C SER A 77 -9.30 -12.32 10.11
N LYS A 78 -9.37 -13.59 10.49
CA LYS A 78 -10.61 -14.28 10.90
C LYS A 78 -10.70 -14.42 12.42
N ASN A 79 -9.56 -14.36 13.10
CA ASN A 79 -9.45 -14.39 14.55
C ASN A 79 -8.29 -13.49 15.02
N ASP A 80 -8.18 -13.28 16.33
CA ASP A 80 -7.17 -12.40 16.93
C ASP A 80 -5.72 -12.88 16.67
N SER A 81 -5.50 -14.19 16.53
CA SER A 81 -4.18 -14.75 16.19
C SER A 81 -3.73 -14.38 14.76
N ASP A 82 -4.68 -14.26 13.83
CA ASP A 82 -4.39 -13.79 12.47
C ASP A 82 -4.01 -12.31 12.45
N ILE A 83 -4.55 -11.51 13.38
CA ILE A 83 -4.21 -10.09 13.54
C ILE A 83 -2.76 -9.97 14.04
N GLU A 84 -2.40 -10.72 15.07
CA GLU A 84 -1.04 -10.76 15.62
C GLU A 84 -0.01 -11.14 14.54
N LEU A 85 -0.33 -12.10 13.67
CA LEU A 85 0.60 -12.54 12.61
C LEU A 85 0.94 -11.41 11.60
N ILE A 86 -0.01 -10.53 11.28
CA ILE A 86 0.24 -9.40 10.36
C ILE A 86 1.23 -8.41 10.98
N PHE A 87 1.06 -8.12 12.28
CA PHE A 87 1.87 -7.13 12.98
C PHE A 87 3.24 -7.68 13.41
N HIS A 88 3.32 -8.95 13.82
CA HIS A 88 4.57 -9.58 14.26
C HIS A 88 5.55 -9.85 13.12
N ASN A 89 5.07 -10.02 11.89
CA ASN A 89 5.93 -10.22 10.71
C ASN A 89 6.45 -8.91 10.11
N GLY A 90 6.12 -7.75 10.70
CA GLY A 90 6.51 -6.44 10.17
C GLY A 90 5.89 -6.13 8.80
N LEU A 91 4.87 -6.89 8.39
CA LEU A 91 4.16 -6.68 7.13
C LEU A 91 3.37 -5.37 7.19
N PHE A 92 2.81 -5.02 8.35
CA PHE A 92 2.16 -3.74 8.61
C PHE A 92 2.45 -3.31 10.05
N ALA A 93 2.49 -2.01 10.32
CA ALA A 93 2.75 -1.47 11.66
C ALA A 93 1.45 -1.07 12.35
N ILE A 94 1.37 -1.21 13.68
CA ILE A 94 0.29 -0.61 14.48
C ILE A 94 0.54 0.89 14.55
N LEU A 95 -0.48 1.70 14.24
CA LEU A 95 -0.45 3.13 14.55
C LEU A 95 -0.69 3.28 16.07
N GLU A 96 0.38 3.46 16.85
CA GLU A 96 0.28 3.90 18.25
C GLU A 96 -0.01 5.40 18.37
#